data_AF-A0A817LYI4-F1
#
_entry.id   AF-A0A817LYI4-F1
#
_cell.length_a   1.000
_cell.length_b   1.000
_cell.length_c   1.000
_cell.angle_alpha   90.00
_cell.angle_beta   90.00
_cell.angle_gamma   90.00
#
_symmetry.space_group_name_H-M   'P 1'
#
loop_
_entity.id
_entity.type
_entity.pdbx_description
1 polymer ?
#
loop_
_entity_poly.entity_id
_entity_poly.type
_entity_poly.pdbx_seq_one_letter_code
_entity_poly.pdbx_strand_id
1 'polypeptide(L)'
;MTEVKARFNEKESELNAYDIIRDEYENIIENTLKIIQLIEIKTQQSHGIDLRQNLDLLKDLTNEMQAHRSLIDRLQLLSSTLSSQLIDTNERERVRRRLNEIIRRWTQLEQDIMSEEENMEEMKSLTELYYNINITCERWLKQARDLINELTNTRDVEIFDQLIPKAKSILFEYQTSLEHVQKLRNRLNRLVQTNRTPEATQKLNEVDQLLSDMISHRENLEQRLELSQKIHLQLNEFNKQYLFYEQWLENIQRTNDSISDQTLTTEEKLQRYHDIQVELDKRKQIINTLTHDYPQIVHLISIPIQQLLGNIERIKTNVTRKQEEYDNQNQQQKDYRGRVELLFEWLKQTHKYEPLSDKRDLDSLQREYARLIEKRQLIDEKSHDIDLLLRNINSSNLPNDTLQRLRQEIEHLKERFAETVIELETRTTFIKKTIKVR
;
A
#
# COMPACT_ATOMS: atom_id res chain seq x y z
N MET A 1 -30.74 -116.63 13.95
CA MET A 1 -30.42 -116.52 12.50
C MET A 1 -31.15 -115.33 11.86
N THR A 2 -32.47 -115.19 12.03
CA THR A 2 -33.27 -114.04 11.54
C THR A 2 -32.89 -112.70 12.17
N GLU A 3 -32.63 -112.67 13.48
CA GLU A 3 -32.16 -111.47 14.21
C GLU A 3 -30.74 -111.02 13.80
N VAL A 4 -29.88 -111.99 13.46
CA VAL A 4 -28.52 -111.71 12.99
C VAL A 4 -28.55 -111.13 11.57
N LYS A 5 -29.43 -111.65 10.69
CA LYS A 5 -29.66 -111.07 9.35
C LYS A 5 -30.30 -109.68 9.40
N ALA A 6 -31.23 -109.43 10.32
CA ALA A 6 -31.81 -108.10 10.51
C ALA A 6 -30.74 -107.08 10.98
N ARG A 7 -29.92 -107.45 11.97
CA ARG A 7 -28.79 -106.61 12.42
C ARG A 7 -27.68 -106.46 11.38
N PHE A 8 -27.49 -107.45 10.50
CA PHE A 8 -26.56 -107.36 9.37
C PHE A 8 -27.09 -106.39 8.31
N ASN A 9 -28.38 -106.47 7.96
CA ASN A 9 -29.03 -105.56 7.01
C ASN A 9 -29.11 -104.12 7.56
N GLU A 10 -29.33 -103.93 8.88
CA GLU A 10 -29.24 -102.61 9.52
C GLU A 10 -27.82 -102.06 9.47
N LYS A 11 -26.79 -102.86 9.79
CA LYS A 11 -25.39 -102.45 9.66
C LYS A 11 -24.98 -102.14 8.22
N GLU A 12 -25.48 -102.90 7.25
CA GLU A 12 -25.22 -102.68 5.83
C GLU A 12 -25.94 -101.42 5.29
N SER A 13 -27.15 -101.15 5.80
CA SER A 13 -27.88 -99.90 5.52
C SER A 13 -27.23 -98.68 6.18
N GLU A 14 -26.69 -98.81 7.39
CA GLU A 14 -25.93 -97.76 8.08
C GLU A 14 -24.59 -97.47 7.39
N LEU A 15 -23.90 -98.52 6.91
CA LEU A 15 -22.66 -98.37 6.13
C LEU A 15 -22.92 -97.64 4.80
N ASN A 16 -23.99 -98.02 4.09
CA ASN A 16 -24.40 -97.36 2.84
C ASN A 16 -24.81 -95.90 3.08
N ALA A 17 -25.52 -95.60 4.16
CA ALA A 17 -25.89 -94.22 4.50
C ALA A 17 -24.65 -93.37 4.85
N TYR A 18 -23.69 -93.95 5.58
CA TYR A 18 -22.43 -93.30 5.89
C TYR A 18 -21.58 -93.01 4.63
N ASP A 19 -21.45 -93.98 3.74
CA ASP A 19 -20.70 -93.82 2.48
C ASP A 19 -21.34 -92.74 1.60
N ILE A 20 -22.67 -92.68 1.52
CA ILE A 20 -23.40 -91.62 0.81
C ILE A 20 -23.12 -90.23 1.40
N ILE A 21 -23.19 -90.09 2.73
CA ILE A 21 -22.93 -88.80 3.42
C ILE A 21 -21.45 -88.39 3.25
N ARG A 22 -20.52 -89.35 3.31
CA ARG A 22 -19.09 -89.10 3.12
C ARG A 22 -18.79 -88.62 1.70
N ASP A 23 -19.35 -89.30 0.70
CA ASP A 23 -19.15 -88.94 -0.71
C ASP A 23 -19.80 -87.57 -1.02
N GLU A 24 -20.96 -87.27 -0.43
CA GLU A 24 -21.59 -85.95 -0.53
C GLU A 24 -20.74 -84.85 0.13
N TYR A 25 -20.17 -85.11 1.31
CA TYR A 25 -19.28 -84.19 2.01
C TYR A 25 -18.00 -83.89 1.21
N GLU A 26 -17.33 -84.92 0.68
CA GLU A 26 -16.13 -84.74 -0.14
C GLU A 26 -16.44 -84.00 -1.46
N ASN A 27 -17.58 -84.28 -2.10
CA ASN A 27 -18.01 -83.56 -3.30
C ASN A 27 -18.28 -82.07 -3.03
N ILE A 28 -18.99 -81.75 -1.93
CA ILE A 28 -19.24 -80.35 -1.57
C ILE A 28 -17.93 -79.65 -1.17
N ILE A 29 -17.01 -80.32 -0.46
CA ILE A 29 -15.67 -79.77 -0.19
C ILE A 29 -14.96 -79.41 -1.49
N GLU A 30 -14.94 -80.31 -2.46
CA GLU A 30 -14.25 -80.11 -3.72
C GLU A 30 -14.84 -78.92 -4.48
N ASN A 31 -16.18 -78.81 -4.52
CA ASN A 31 -16.86 -77.70 -5.17
C ASN A 31 -16.62 -76.37 -4.45
N THR A 32 -16.70 -76.33 -3.12
CA THR A 32 -16.43 -75.12 -2.33
C THR A 32 -14.98 -74.67 -2.50
N LEU A 33 -14.01 -75.60 -2.55
CA LEU A 33 -12.62 -75.25 -2.79
C LEU A 33 -12.38 -74.70 -4.20
N LYS A 34 -13.05 -75.24 -5.23
CA LYS A 34 -13.00 -74.68 -6.58
C LYS A 34 -13.56 -73.25 -6.63
N ILE A 35 -14.66 -73.00 -5.94
CA ILE A 35 -15.26 -71.65 -5.85
C ILE A 35 -14.29 -70.70 -5.13
N ILE A 36 -13.73 -71.11 -3.98
CA ILE A 36 -12.72 -70.30 -3.25
C ILE A 36 -11.53 -69.98 -4.16
N GLN A 37 -11.00 -70.95 -4.90
CA GLN A 37 -9.87 -70.73 -5.82
C GLN A 37 -10.24 -69.76 -6.95
N LEU A 38 -11.44 -69.86 -7.52
CA LEU A 38 -11.90 -68.95 -8.56
C LEU A 38 -12.03 -67.51 -8.03
N ILE A 39 -12.58 -67.35 -6.84
CA ILE A 39 -12.71 -66.05 -6.19
C ILE A 39 -11.31 -65.49 -5.88
N GLU A 40 -10.40 -66.28 -5.31
CA GLU A 40 -9.02 -65.85 -5.03
C GLU A 40 -8.28 -65.38 -6.29
N ILE A 41 -8.44 -66.08 -7.42
CA ILE A 41 -7.85 -65.68 -8.71
C ILE A 41 -8.45 -64.35 -9.18
N LYS A 42 -9.78 -64.19 -9.12
CA LYS A 42 -10.46 -62.95 -9.51
C LYS A 42 -10.08 -61.79 -8.59
N THR A 43 -9.95 -62.02 -7.29
CA THR A 43 -9.45 -61.02 -6.31
C THR A 43 -8.01 -60.64 -6.62
N GLN A 44 -7.14 -61.57 -7.00
CA GLN A 44 -5.77 -61.23 -7.43
C GLN A 44 -5.75 -60.41 -8.73
N GLN A 45 -6.66 -60.69 -9.66
CA GLN A 45 -6.82 -59.91 -10.90
C GLN A 45 -7.32 -58.49 -10.64
N SER A 46 -8.10 -58.28 -9.58
CA SER A 46 -8.65 -56.97 -9.21
C SER A 46 -7.56 -55.94 -8.90
N HIS A 47 -6.37 -56.38 -8.46
CA HIS A 47 -5.24 -55.53 -8.08
C HIS A 47 -4.53 -54.82 -9.25
N GLY A 48 -4.99 -55.00 -10.50
CA GLY A 48 -4.36 -54.44 -11.70
C GLY A 48 -5.32 -53.79 -12.70
N ILE A 49 -6.57 -53.55 -12.32
CA ILE A 49 -7.63 -53.05 -13.21
C ILE A 49 -8.14 -51.69 -12.70
N ASP A 50 -8.58 -50.82 -13.61
CA ASP A 50 -9.15 -49.49 -13.35
C ASP A 50 -10.27 -49.52 -12.27
N LEU A 51 -10.31 -48.49 -11.43
CA LEU A 51 -11.15 -48.36 -10.23
C LEU A 51 -12.62 -48.78 -10.45
N ARG A 52 -13.22 -48.35 -11.55
CA ARG A 52 -14.63 -48.66 -11.85
C ARG A 52 -14.85 -50.14 -12.16
N GLN A 53 -13.97 -50.73 -12.95
CA GLN A 53 -14.03 -52.16 -13.30
C GLN A 53 -13.71 -53.04 -12.08
N ASN A 54 -12.81 -52.57 -11.21
CA ASN A 54 -12.48 -53.23 -9.95
C ASN A 54 -13.67 -53.22 -8.98
N LEU A 55 -14.35 -52.07 -8.81
CA LEU A 55 -15.54 -51.99 -7.95
C LEU A 55 -16.71 -52.87 -8.45
N ASP A 56 -16.95 -52.90 -9.76
CA ASP A 56 -17.97 -53.77 -10.35
C ASP A 56 -17.61 -55.26 -10.15
N LEU A 57 -16.33 -55.62 -10.33
CA LEU A 57 -15.82 -56.97 -10.07
C LEU A 57 -15.96 -57.38 -8.59
N LEU A 58 -15.64 -56.49 -7.64
CA LEU A 58 -15.78 -56.77 -6.21
C LEU A 58 -17.24 -57.01 -5.83
N LYS A 59 -18.18 -56.22 -6.38
CA LYS A 59 -19.61 -56.42 -6.17
C LYS A 59 -20.10 -57.76 -6.72
N ASP A 60 -19.61 -58.14 -7.90
CA ASP A 60 -19.90 -59.46 -8.48
C ASP A 60 -19.34 -60.60 -7.62
N LEU A 61 -18.13 -60.44 -7.06
CA LEU A 61 -17.54 -61.41 -6.13
C LEU A 61 -18.33 -61.50 -4.81
N THR A 62 -18.75 -60.38 -4.25
CA THR A 62 -19.62 -60.33 -3.06
C THR A 62 -20.93 -61.10 -3.33
N ASN A 63 -21.55 -60.90 -4.49
CA ASN A 63 -22.76 -61.62 -4.90
C ASN A 63 -22.50 -63.13 -5.10
N GLU A 64 -21.37 -63.51 -5.72
CA GLU A 64 -20.96 -64.92 -5.92
C GLU A 64 -20.75 -65.62 -4.56
N MET A 65 -20.13 -64.95 -3.58
CA MET A 65 -20.01 -65.46 -2.23
C MET A 65 -21.37 -65.64 -1.56
N GLN A 66 -22.25 -64.65 -1.62
CA GLN A 66 -23.59 -64.75 -1.04
C GLN A 66 -24.41 -65.90 -1.64
N ALA A 67 -24.34 -66.10 -2.96
CA ALA A 67 -25.02 -67.19 -3.66
C ALA A 67 -24.55 -68.58 -3.18
N HIS A 68 -23.27 -68.72 -2.83
CA HIS A 68 -22.67 -69.97 -2.41
C HIS A 68 -22.60 -70.18 -0.89
N ARG A 69 -23.11 -69.23 -0.08
CA ARG A 69 -23.13 -69.34 1.40
C ARG A 69 -23.83 -70.60 1.90
N SER A 70 -24.89 -71.02 1.22
CA SER A 70 -25.64 -72.25 1.53
C SER A 70 -24.79 -73.52 1.47
N LEU A 71 -23.69 -73.54 0.68
CA LEU A 71 -22.76 -74.67 0.63
C LEU A 71 -21.94 -74.78 1.91
N ILE A 72 -21.56 -73.64 2.51
CA ILE A 72 -20.85 -73.60 3.80
C ILE A 72 -21.76 -74.13 4.92
N ASP A 73 -23.02 -73.68 4.94
CA ASP A 73 -24.00 -74.13 5.92
C ASP A 73 -24.26 -75.65 5.79
N ARG A 74 -24.33 -76.15 4.55
CA ARG A 74 -24.46 -77.60 4.27
C ARG A 74 -23.21 -78.39 4.66
N LEU A 75 -22.01 -77.86 4.45
CA LEU A 75 -20.74 -78.47 4.90
C LEU A 75 -20.66 -78.57 6.43
N GLN A 76 -21.10 -77.53 7.13
CA GLN A 76 -21.16 -77.54 8.60
C GLN A 76 -22.10 -78.64 9.11
N LEU A 77 -23.29 -78.77 8.49
CA LEU A 77 -24.26 -79.81 8.82
C LEU A 77 -23.69 -81.21 8.56
N LEU A 78 -23.21 -81.48 7.34
CA LEU A 78 -22.65 -82.78 6.96
C LEU A 78 -21.42 -83.15 7.81
N SER A 79 -20.55 -82.19 8.11
CA SER A 79 -19.41 -82.41 9.00
C SER A 79 -19.85 -82.79 10.42
N SER A 80 -20.91 -82.18 10.94
CA SER A 80 -21.46 -82.50 12.27
C SER A 80 -22.06 -83.90 12.29
N THR A 81 -22.80 -84.26 11.24
CA THR A 81 -23.38 -85.59 11.04
C THR A 81 -22.32 -86.68 10.87
N LEU A 82 -21.29 -86.45 10.06
CA LEU A 82 -20.17 -87.39 9.88
C LEU A 82 -19.36 -87.55 11.17
N SER A 83 -19.09 -86.45 11.86
CA SER A 83 -18.32 -86.48 13.11
C SER A 83 -19.04 -87.27 14.21
N SER A 84 -20.38 -87.24 14.25
CA SER A 84 -21.17 -88.00 15.23
C SER A 84 -21.26 -89.50 14.90
N GLN A 85 -21.15 -89.87 13.61
CA GLN A 85 -21.19 -91.26 13.13
C GLN A 85 -19.81 -91.95 13.11
N LEU A 86 -18.71 -91.17 13.07
CA LEU A 86 -17.34 -91.69 13.09
C LEU A 86 -16.93 -92.22 14.45
N ILE A 87 -16.42 -93.46 14.50
CA ILE A 87 -15.84 -94.06 15.73
C ILE A 87 -14.34 -93.75 15.83
N ASP A 88 -13.64 -93.63 14.69
CA ASP A 88 -12.22 -93.26 14.65
C ASP A 88 -12.04 -91.77 14.97
N THR A 89 -11.29 -91.51 16.04
CA THR A 89 -10.96 -90.16 16.50
C THR A 89 -10.08 -89.41 15.50
N ASN A 90 -9.24 -90.09 14.73
CA ASN A 90 -8.39 -89.48 13.72
C ASN A 90 -9.18 -88.99 12.51
N GLU A 91 -10.15 -89.79 12.03
CA GLU A 91 -11.01 -89.39 10.92
C GLU A 91 -11.93 -88.25 11.30
N ARG A 92 -12.50 -88.29 12.52
CA ARG A 92 -13.31 -87.19 13.06
C ARG A 92 -12.51 -85.88 13.10
N GLU A 93 -11.27 -85.94 13.57
CA GLU A 93 -10.39 -84.77 13.63
C GLU A 93 -10.00 -84.28 12.23
N ARG A 94 -9.80 -85.18 11.26
CA ARG A 94 -9.53 -84.82 9.86
C ARG A 94 -10.69 -84.06 9.23
N VAL A 95 -11.92 -84.55 9.39
CA VAL A 95 -13.17 -83.90 8.93
C VAL A 95 -13.30 -82.50 9.56
N ARG A 96 -13.10 -82.40 10.88
CA ARG A 96 -13.16 -81.12 11.59
C ARG A 96 -12.12 -80.11 11.11
N ARG A 97 -10.86 -80.53 10.93
CA ARG A 97 -9.78 -79.65 10.45
C ARG A 97 -10.04 -79.13 9.04
N ARG A 98 -10.53 -79.99 8.14
CA ARG A 98 -10.88 -79.60 6.77
C ARG A 98 -12.00 -78.57 6.74
N LEU A 99 -13.08 -78.79 7.50
CA LEU A 99 -14.17 -77.82 7.62
C LEU A 99 -13.66 -76.49 8.18
N ASN A 100 -12.89 -76.52 9.28
CA ASN A 100 -12.36 -75.31 9.91
C ASN A 100 -11.48 -74.49 8.96
N GLU A 101 -10.67 -75.15 8.14
CA GLU A 101 -9.83 -74.47 7.16
C GLU A 101 -10.66 -73.81 6.05
N ILE A 102 -11.70 -74.49 5.55
CA ILE A 102 -12.62 -73.94 4.55
C ILE A 102 -13.38 -72.74 5.11
N ILE A 103 -13.92 -72.85 6.33
CA ILE A 103 -14.62 -71.73 6.99
C ILE A 103 -13.66 -70.57 7.22
N ARG A 104 -12.44 -70.84 7.70
CA ARG A 104 -11.42 -69.80 7.92
C ARG A 104 -11.10 -69.06 6.64
N ARG A 105 -10.82 -69.79 5.55
CA ARG A 105 -10.54 -69.19 4.23
C ARG A 105 -11.73 -68.42 3.69
N TRP A 106 -12.93 -68.97 3.80
CA TRP A 106 -14.16 -68.30 3.38
C TRP A 106 -14.38 -66.98 4.11
N THR A 107 -14.31 -66.99 5.45
CA THR A 107 -14.49 -65.79 6.28
C THR A 107 -13.40 -64.75 6.01
N GLN A 108 -12.15 -65.18 5.84
CA GLN A 108 -11.04 -64.26 5.50
C GLN A 108 -11.31 -63.58 4.15
N LEU A 109 -11.70 -64.37 3.13
CA LEU A 109 -11.99 -63.86 1.80
C LEU A 109 -13.19 -62.90 1.78
N GLU A 110 -14.22 -63.20 2.57
CA GLU A 110 -15.39 -62.33 2.75
C GLU A 110 -15.01 -61.00 3.38
N GLN A 111 -14.17 -61.02 4.42
CA GLN A 111 -13.65 -59.81 5.07
C GLN A 111 -12.76 -58.99 4.14
N ASP A 112 -11.86 -59.66 3.40
CA ASP A 112 -10.93 -59.00 2.48
C ASP A 112 -11.70 -58.31 1.34
N ILE A 113 -12.70 -58.98 0.74
CA ILE A 113 -13.52 -58.42 -0.34
C ILE A 113 -14.38 -57.26 0.16
N MET A 114 -15.06 -57.40 1.30
CA MET A 114 -15.89 -56.30 1.83
C MET A 114 -15.04 -55.08 2.21
N SER A 115 -13.89 -55.30 2.85
CA SER A 115 -12.97 -54.21 3.17
C SER A 115 -12.49 -53.50 1.90
N GLU A 116 -12.09 -54.24 0.87
CA GLU A 116 -11.65 -53.66 -0.40
C GLU A 116 -12.79 -52.90 -1.10
N GLU A 117 -14.02 -53.43 -1.10
CA GLU A 117 -15.20 -52.75 -1.66
C GLU A 117 -15.47 -51.41 -0.95
N GLU A 118 -15.46 -51.39 0.39
CA GLU A 118 -15.64 -50.16 1.18
C GLU A 118 -14.56 -49.11 0.86
N ASN A 119 -13.30 -49.54 0.74
CA ASN A 119 -12.18 -48.66 0.41
C ASN A 119 -12.30 -48.06 -0.99
N MET A 120 -12.71 -48.87 -1.96
CA MET A 120 -12.89 -48.44 -3.36
C MET A 120 -14.06 -47.47 -3.49
N GLU A 121 -15.15 -47.69 -2.76
CA GLU A 121 -16.29 -46.77 -2.72
C GLU A 121 -15.91 -45.44 -2.01
N GLU A 122 -15.10 -45.48 -0.94
CA GLU A 122 -14.55 -44.26 -0.33
C GLU A 122 -13.61 -43.53 -1.32
N MET A 123 -12.72 -44.24 -2.01
CA MET A 123 -11.81 -43.63 -3.00
C MET A 123 -12.57 -42.93 -4.13
N LYS A 124 -13.65 -43.53 -4.62
CA LYS A 124 -14.55 -42.91 -5.59
C LYS A 124 -15.16 -41.62 -5.06
N SER A 125 -15.71 -41.65 -3.84
CA SER A 125 -16.27 -40.46 -3.18
C SER A 125 -15.24 -39.35 -2.97
N LEU A 126 -14.02 -39.69 -2.54
CA LEU A 126 -12.93 -38.73 -2.37
C LEU A 126 -12.47 -38.12 -3.70
N THR A 127 -12.50 -38.90 -4.79
CA THR A 127 -12.15 -38.41 -6.13
C THR A 127 -13.18 -37.41 -6.65
N GLU A 128 -14.48 -37.66 -6.45
CA GLU A 128 -15.54 -36.71 -6.77
C GLU A 128 -15.43 -35.43 -5.93
N LEU A 129 -15.15 -35.59 -4.63
CA LEU A 129 -14.92 -34.45 -3.73
C LEU A 129 -13.71 -33.62 -4.16
N TYR A 130 -12.62 -34.27 -4.56
CA TYR A 130 -11.43 -33.61 -5.10
C TYR A 130 -11.77 -32.73 -6.30
N TYR A 131 -12.53 -33.26 -7.28
CA TYR A 131 -12.87 -32.50 -8.48
C TYR A 131 -13.65 -31.22 -8.16
N ASN A 132 -14.64 -31.32 -7.26
CA ASN A 132 -15.45 -30.18 -6.83
C ASN A 132 -14.62 -29.11 -6.08
N ILE A 133 -13.73 -29.57 -5.20
CA ILE A 133 -12.81 -28.69 -4.47
C ILE A 133 -11.82 -28.03 -5.44
N ASN A 134 -11.24 -28.79 -6.37
CA ASN A 134 -10.24 -28.30 -7.31
C ASN A 134 -10.79 -27.16 -8.19
N ILE A 135 -12.00 -27.29 -8.74
CA ILE A 135 -12.65 -26.20 -9.51
C ILE A 135 -12.76 -24.92 -8.67
N THR A 136 -13.15 -25.06 -7.40
CA THR A 136 -13.29 -23.92 -6.48
C THR A 136 -11.93 -23.29 -6.20
N CYS A 137 -10.91 -24.10 -5.93
CA CYS A 137 -9.54 -23.65 -5.68
C CYS A 137 -8.91 -22.96 -6.89
N GLU A 138 -9.09 -23.50 -8.11
CA GLU A 138 -8.63 -22.87 -9.35
C GLU A 138 -9.23 -21.48 -9.56
N ARG A 139 -10.53 -21.33 -9.29
CA ARG A 139 -11.20 -20.02 -9.32
C ARG A 139 -10.56 -19.04 -8.34
N TRP A 140 -10.32 -19.48 -7.10
CA TRP A 140 -9.72 -18.63 -6.07
C TRP A 140 -8.26 -18.28 -6.38
N LEU A 141 -7.48 -19.23 -6.88
CA LEU A 141 -6.10 -19.01 -7.34
C LEU A 141 -6.06 -17.94 -8.44
N LYS A 142 -6.97 -18.02 -9.42
CA LYS A 142 -7.09 -17.01 -10.47
C LYS A 142 -7.42 -15.63 -9.89
N GLN A 143 -8.44 -15.55 -9.04
CA GLN A 143 -8.85 -14.28 -8.43
C GLN A 143 -7.74 -13.67 -7.56
N ALA A 144 -6.98 -14.49 -6.83
CA ALA A 144 -5.83 -14.03 -6.06
C ALA A 144 -4.73 -13.44 -6.98
N ARG A 145 -4.41 -14.11 -8.10
CA ARG A 145 -3.44 -13.59 -9.08
C ARG A 145 -3.90 -12.27 -9.70
N ASP A 146 -5.15 -12.20 -10.11
CA ASP A 146 -5.73 -10.99 -10.71
C ASP A 146 -5.68 -9.83 -9.71
N LEU A 147 -6.03 -10.07 -8.44
CA LEU A 147 -5.93 -9.08 -7.37
C LEU A 147 -4.49 -8.66 -7.07
N ILE A 148 -3.54 -9.59 -7.01
CA ILE A 148 -2.12 -9.27 -6.82
C ILE A 148 -1.67 -8.32 -7.92
N ASN A 149 -2.04 -8.59 -9.17
CA ASN A 149 -1.72 -7.74 -10.31
C ASN A 149 -2.40 -6.36 -10.22
N GLU A 150 -3.68 -6.31 -9.88
CA GLU A 150 -4.43 -5.06 -9.67
C GLU A 150 -3.77 -4.20 -8.58
N LEU A 151 -3.51 -4.79 -7.40
CA LEU A 151 -2.85 -4.13 -6.28
C LEU A 151 -1.40 -3.72 -6.60
N THR A 152 -0.73 -4.44 -7.50
CA THR A 152 0.65 -4.12 -7.93
C THR A 152 0.72 -2.87 -8.78
N ASN A 153 -0.25 -2.70 -9.67
CA ASN A 153 -0.24 -1.64 -10.67
C ASN A 153 -1.02 -0.38 -10.23
N THR A 154 -1.79 -0.47 -9.14
CA THR A 154 -2.57 0.66 -8.64
C THR A 154 -1.68 1.77 -8.07
N ARG A 155 -2.01 3.01 -8.43
CA ARG A 155 -1.32 4.23 -7.97
C ARG A 155 -2.28 5.29 -7.43
N ASP A 156 -3.55 4.92 -7.29
CA ASP A 156 -4.64 5.84 -6.97
C ASP A 156 -5.30 5.43 -5.65
N VAL A 157 -5.53 6.41 -4.79
CA VAL A 157 -6.17 6.25 -3.49
C VAL A 157 -7.59 5.71 -3.66
N GLU A 158 -8.36 6.23 -4.62
CA GLU A 158 -9.75 5.79 -4.82
C GLU A 158 -9.85 4.33 -5.28
N ILE A 159 -8.87 3.87 -6.05
CA ILE A 159 -8.80 2.47 -6.48
C ILE A 159 -8.37 1.59 -5.29
N PHE A 160 -7.43 2.04 -4.45
CA PHE A 160 -7.07 1.30 -3.24
C PHE A 160 -8.24 1.15 -2.27
N ASP A 161 -9.10 2.16 -2.12
CA ASP A 161 -10.32 2.10 -1.31
C ASP A 161 -11.28 0.99 -1.76
N GLN A 162 -11.27 0.63 -3.05
CA GLN A 162 -12.06 -0.47 -3.60
C GLN A 162 -11.35 -1.82 -3.48
N LEU A 163 -10.05 -1.85 -3.79
CA LEU A 163 -9.28 -3.10 -3.86
C LEU A 163 -8.92 -3.68 -2.50
N ILE A 164 -8.62 -2.85 -1.49
CA ILE A 164 -8.23 -3.32 -0.15
C ILE A 164 -9.37 -4.12 0.52
N PRO A 165 -10.62 -3.63 0.58
CA PRO A 165 -11.74 -4.42 1.11
C PRO A 165 -12.02 -5.69 0.30
N LYS A 166 -11.96 -5.61 -1.04
CA LYS A 166 -12.13 -6.75 -1.95
C LYS A 166 -11.09 -7.84 -1.66
N ALA A 167 -9.82 -7.47 -1.49
CA ALA A 167 -8.75 -8.40 -1.16
C ALA A 167 -8.93 -9.05 0.22
N LYS A 168 -9.39 -8.29 1.24
CA LYS A 168 -9.72 -8.84 2.56
C LYS A 168 -10.85 -9.87 2.51
N SER A 169 -11.92 -9.58 1.75
CA SER A 169 -13.03 -10.52 1.55
C SER A 169 -12.56 -11.80 0.87
N ILE A 170 -11.76 -11.66 -0.19
CA ILE A 170 -11.24 -12.81 -0.93
C ILE A 170 -10.32 -13.66 -0.05
N LEU A 171 -9.43 -13.06 0.73
CA LEU A 171 -8.57 -13.80 1.67
C LEU A 171 -9.37 -14.60 2.70
N PHE A 172 -10.50 -14.07 3.17
CA PHE A 172 -11.39 -14.77 4.08
C PHE A 172 -12.02 -16.00 3.40
N GLU A 173 -12.58 -15.87 2.20
CA GLU A 173 -13.16 -16.99 1.45
C GLU A 173 -12.10 -18.02 1.01
N TYR A 174 -10.88 -17.55 0.74
CA TYR A 174 -9.72 -18.37 0.43
C TYR A 174 -9.36 -19.30 1.59
N GLN A 175 -9.44 -18.80 2.83
CA GLN A 175 -9.17 -19.57 4.03
C GLN A 175 -10.13 -20.77 4.18
N THR A 176 -11.42 -20.56 3.95
CA THR A 176 -12.42 -21.64 3.99
C THR A 176 -12.12 -22.73 2.95
N SER A 177 -11.69 -22.34 1.74
CA SER A 177 -11.31 -23.29 0.70
C SER A 177 -10.07 -24.11 1.07
N LEU A 178 -9.09 -23.47 1.72
CA LEU A 178 -7.88 -24.12 2.21
C LEU A 178 -8.19 -25.20 3.26
N GLU A 179 -9.13 -24.92 4.18
CA GLU A 179 -9.60 -25.90 5.17
C GLU A 179 -10.26 -27.13 4.52
N HIS A 180 -11.01 -26.93 3.43
CA HIS A 180 -11.61 -28.04 2.68
C HIS A 180 -10.56 -28.95 2.04
N VAL A 181 -9.52 -28.37 1.41
CA VAL A 181 -8.39 -29.13 0.86
C VAL A 181 -7.64 -29.89 1.96
N GLN A 182 -7.44 -29.27 3.12
CA GLN A 182 -6.79 -29.91 4.28
C GLN A 182 -7.58 -31.10 4.81
N LYS A 183 -8.91 -30.99 4.88
CA LYS A 183 -9.79 -32.12 5.27
C LYS A 183 -9.71 -33.26 4.25
N LEU A 184 -9.74 -32.95 2.95
CA LEU A 184 -9.58 -33.93 1.87
C LEU A 184 -8.22 -34.65 1.98
N ARG A 185 -7.13 -33.89 2.12
CA ARG A 185 -5.77 -34.41 2.32
C ARG A 185 -5.71 -35.39 3.48
N ASN A 186 -6.28 -35.01 4.64
CA ASN A 186 -6.27 -35.86 5.83
C ASN A 186 -7.04 -37.17 5.63
N ARG A 187 -8.14 -37.15 4.88
CA ARG A 187 -8.89 -38.36 4.54
C ARG A 187 -8.13 -39.27 3.57
N LEU A 188 -7.58 -38.70 2.50
CA LEU A 188 -6.74 -39.44 1.55
C LEU A 188 -5.51 -40.05 2.23
N ASN A 189 -4.84 -39.31 3.12
CA ASN A 189 -3.69 -39.82 3.85
C ASN A 189 -4.04 -41.01 4.76
N ARG A 190 -5.22 -41.01 5.39
CA ARG A 190 -5.70 -42.17 6.16
C ARG A 190 -5.90 -43.39 5.26
N LEU A 191 -6.54 -43.20 4.10
CA LEU A 191 -6.77 -44.27 3.13
C LEU A 191 -5.45 -44.87 2.58
N VAL A 192 -4.46 -44.02 2.31
CA VAL A 192 -3.11 -44.45 1.90
C VAL A 192 -2.42 -45.26 3.00
N GLN A 193 -2.57 -44.84 4.27
CA GLN A 193 -1.98 -45.55 5.41
C GLN A 193 -2.60 -46.93 5.65
N THR A 194 -3.90 -47.10 5.39
CA THR A 194 -4.61 -48.37 5.60
C THR A 194 -4.42 -49.35 4.44
N ASN A 195 -4.52 -48.90 3.18
CA ASN A 195 -4.61 -49.82 2.02
C ASN A 195 -3.58 -49.60 0.92
N ARG A 196 -2.70 -48.59 1.04
CA ARG A 196 -1.56 -48.33 0.14
C ARG A 196 -1.90 -48.42 -1.37
N THR A 197 -3.09 -48.00 -1.77
CA THR A 197 -3.45 -48.04 -3.19
C THR A 197 -2.62 -47.00 -3.97
N PRO A 198 -2.09 -47.35 -5.16
CA PRO A 198 -1.34 -46.40 -6.00
C PRO A 198 -2.16 -45.15 -6.37
N GLU A 199 -3.46 -45.32 -6.61
CA GLU A 199 -4.37 -44.25 -6.97
C GLU A 199 -4.60 -43.25 -5.82
N ALA A 200 -4.79 -43.74 -4.59
CA ALA A 200 -4.91 -42.87 -3.41
C ALA A 200 -3.61 -42.11 -3.17
N THR A 201 -2.46 -42.75 -3.41
CA THR A 201 -1.14 -42.10 -3.31
C THR A 201 -0.97 -41.01 -4.36
N GLN A 202 -1.37 -41.26 -5.61
CA GLN A 202 -1.37 -40.25 -6.67
C GLN A 202 -2.28 -39.08 -6.33
N LYS A 203 -3.52 -39.34 -5.90
CA LYS A 203 -4.47 -38.28 -5.52
C LYS A 203 -4.00 -37.47 -4.32
N LEU A 204 -3.35 -38.11 -3.35
CA LEU A 204 -2.73 -37.40 -2.23
C LEU A 204 -1.64 -36.42 -2.73
N ASN A 205 -0.80 -36.85 -3.67
CA ASN A 205 0.23 -35.96 -4.26
C ASN A 205 -0.40 -34.77 -5.02
N GLU A 206 -1.47 -35.00 -5.79
CA GLU A 206 -2.20 -33.91 -6.47
C GLU A 206 -2.79 -32.91 -5.48
N VAL A 207 -3.35 -33.39 -4.36
CA VAL A 207 -3.89 -32.55 -3.28
C VAL A 207 -2.77 -31.81 -2.54
N ASP A 208 -1.63 -32.44 -2.30
CA ASP A 208 -0.47 -31.79 -1.68
C ASP A 208 0.08 -30.65 -2.55
N GLN A 209 0.13 -30.85 -3.87
CA GLN A 209 0.51 -29.79 -4.81
C GLN A 209 -0.48 -28.62 -4.78
N LEU A 210 -1.79 -28.91 -4.87
CA LEU A 210 -2.83 -27.89 -4.81
C LEU A 210 -2.76 -27.08 -3.50
N LEU A 211 -2.53 -27.76 -2.37
CA LEU A 211 -2.40 -27.13 -1.07
C LEU A 211 -1.15 -26.22 -1.01
N SER A 212 -0.03 -26.68 -1.56
CA SER A 212 1.20 -25.89 -1.65
C SER A 212 0.99 -24.62 -2.48
N ASP A 213 0.36 -24.74 -3.65
CA ASP A 213 0.04 -23.61 -4.53
C ASP A 213 -0.88 -22.61 -3.82
N MET A 214 -1.90 -23.12 -3.12
CA MET A 214 -2.84 -22.29 -2.38
C MET A 214 -2.19 -21.50 -1.24
N ILE A 215 -1.34 -22.16 -0.44
CA ILE A 215 -0.62 -21.51 0.65
C ILE A 215 0.28 -20.40 0.09
N SER A 216 1.06 -20.69 -0.94
CA SER A 216 1.98 -19.73 -1.55
C SER A 216 1.24 -18.50 -2.11
N HIS A 217 0.13 -18.69 -2.81
CA HIS A 217 -0.66 -17.57 -3.36
C HIS A 217 -1.34 -16.75 -2.27
N ARG A 218 -1.83 -17.38 -1.20
CA ARG A 218 -2.42 -16.71 -0.04
C ARG A 218 -1.39 -15.81 0.64
N GLU A 219 -0.20 -16.33 0.93
CA GLU A 219 0.90 -15.56 1.54
C GLU A 219 1.32 -14.37 0.66
N ASN A 220 1.43 -14.57 -0.65
CA ASN A 220 1.76 -13.50 -1.59
C ASN A 220 0.67 -12.40 -1.60
N LEU A 221 -0.61 -12.79 -1.63
CA LEU A 221 -1.72 -11.83 -1.56
C LEU A 221 -1.74 -11.08 -0.22
N GLU A 222 -1.47 -11.74 0.91
CA GLU A 222 -1.36 -11.11 2.24
C GLU A 222 -0.24 -10.08 2.27
N GLN A 223 0.97 -10.45 1.82
CA GLN A 223 2.11 -9.53 1.75
C GLN A 223 1.81 -8.33 0.84
N ARG A 224 1.21 -8.57 -0.33
CA ARG A 224 0.85 -7.51 -1.26
C ARG A 224 -0.23 -6.59 -0.69
N LEU A 225 -1.21 -7.15 0.02
CA LEU A 225 -2.26 -6.38 0.68
C LEU A 225 -1.69 -5.48 1.78
N GLU A 226 -0.78 -6.00 2.62
CA GLU A 226 -0.11 -5.22 3.66
C GLU A 226 0.69 -4.05 3.07
N LEU A 227 1.47 -4.32 2.02
CA LEU A 227 2.20 -3.27 1.31
C LEU A 227 1.26 -2.23 0.69
N SER A 228 0.17 -2.68 0.08
CA SER A 228 -0.81 -1.79 -0.54
C SER A 228 -1.52 -0.90 0.48
N GLN A 229 -1.79 -1.40 1.69
CA GLN A 229 -2.31 -0.58 2.78
C GLN A 229 -1.32 0.49 3.23
N LYS A 230 -0.02 0.15 3.33
CA LYS A 230 1.05 1.11 3.65
C LYS A 230 1.16 2.19 2.56
N ILE A 231 1.15 1.80 1.29
CA ILE A 231 1.16 2.71 0.14
C ILE A 231 -0.07 3.63 0.19
N HIS A 232 -1.26 3.08 0.37
CA HIS A 232 -2.51 3.83 0.44
C HIS A 232 -2.49 4.89 1.56
N LEU A 233 -2.05 4.52 2.77
CA LEU A 233 -1.95 5.45 3.90
C LEU A 233 -0.99 6.59 3.59
N GLN A 234 0.22 6.26 3.12
CA GLN A 234 1.23 7.27 2.76
C GLN A 234 0.73 8.18 1.63
N LEU A 235 0.07 7.63 0.62
CA LEU A 235 -0.40 8.41 -0.53
C LEU A 235 -1.53 9.37 -0.14
N ASN A 236 -2.48 8.91 0.68
CA ASN A 236 -3.56 9.74 1.19
C ASN A 236 -3.03 10.88 2.08
N GLU A 237 -2.07 10.58 2.95
CA GLU A 237 -1.43 11.60 3.78
C GLU A 237 -0.64 12.62 2.93
N PHE A 238 0.16 12.12 1.98
CA PHE A 238 0.91 12.96 1.05
C PHE A 238 -0.03 13.86 0.23
N ASN A 239 -1.13 13.34 -0.31
CA ASN A 239 -2.09 14.13 -1.10
C ASN A 239 -2.67 15.30 -0.30
N LYS A 240 -2.97 15.10 1.00
CA LYS A 240 -3.42 16.18 1.89
C LYS A 240 -2.35 17.24 2.09
N GLN A 241 -1.11 16.83 2.33
CA GLN A 241 0.00 17.76 2.49
C GLN A 241 0.30 18.51 1.20
N TYR A 242 0.32 17.82 0.07
CA TYR A 242 0.54 18.39 -1.25
C TYR A 242 -0.49 19.47 -1.57
N LEU A 243 -1.78 19.18 -1.39
CA LEU A 243 -2.87 20.15 -1.58
C LEU A 243 -2.73 21.36 -0.66
N PHE A 244 -2.35 21.14 0.61
CA PHE A 244 -2.07 22.24 1.53
C PHE A 244 -0.94 23.15 1.02
N TYR A 245 0.15 22.57 0.52
CA TYR A 245 1.28 23.34 -0.01
C TYR A 245 0.95 24.07 -1.30
N GLU A 246 0.14 23.50 -2.19
CA GLU A 246 -0.36 24.20 -3.37
C GLU A 246 -1.18 25.44 -2.99
N GLN A 247 -2.14 25.29 -2.09
CA GLN A 247 -2.96 26.40 -1.61
C GLN A 247 -2.13 27.47 -0.89
N TRP A 248 -1.16 27.03 -0.09
CA TRP A 248 -0.23 27.93 0.59
C TRP A 248 0.61 28.72 -0.42
N LEU A 249 1.16 28.08 -1.47
CA LEU A 249 1.91 28.76 -2.52
C LEU A 249 1.07 29.78 -3.28
N GLU A 250 -0.17 29.44 -3.62
CA GLU A 250 -1.09 30.39 -4.25
C GLU A 250 -1.34 31.61 -3.35
N ASN A 251 -1.53 31.40 -2.05
CA ASN A 251 -1.73 32.49 -1.10
C ASN A 251 -0.48 33.38 -0.98
N ILE A 252 0.72 32.79 -0.96
CA ILE A 252 1.97 33.56 -0.97
C ILE A 252 2.10 34.37 -2.27
N GLN A 253 1.80 33.76 -3.42
CA GLN A 253 1.85 34.45 -4.71
C GLN A 253 0.87 35.64 -4.74
N ARG A 254 -0.38 35.43 -4.31
CA ARG A 254 -1.39 36.51 -4.19
C ARG A 254 -0.92 37.62 -3.25
N THR A 255 -0.31 37.25 -2.12
CA THR A 255 0.24 38.22 -1.16
C THR A 255 1.36 39.03 -1.82
N ASN A 256 2.33 38.37 -2.45
CA ASN A 256 3.44 38.99 -3.17
C ASN A 256 2.98 39.96 -4.27
N ASP A 257 1.92 39.61 -4.99
CA ASP A 257 1.36 40.47 -6.04
C ASP A 257 0.62 41.68 -5.47
N SER A 258 -0.01 41.55 -4.30
CA SER A 258 -0.74 42.66 -3.66
C SER A 258 0.13 43.70 -2.94
N ILE A 259 1.36 43.36 -2.53
CA ILE A 259 2.21 44.27 -1.72
C ILE A 259 2.48 45.60 -2.45
N SER A 260 2.63 45.57 -3.78
CA SER A 260 2.87 46.79 -4.56
C SER A 260 1.72 47.79 -4.42
N ASP A 261 0.50 47.28 -4.34
CA ASP A 261 -0.73 48.06 -4.42
C ASP A 261 -1.22 48.53 -3.03
N GLN A 262 -0.68 47.94 -1.96
CA GLN A 262 -0.99 48.34 -0.60
C GLN A 262 -0.41 49.72 -0.26
N THR A 263 -1.18 50.50 0.49
CA THR A 263 -0.79 51.80 1.08
C THR A 263 0.15 51.60 2.27
N LEU A 264 1.32 51.04 2.01
CA LEU A 264 2.42 50.81 2.95
C LEU A 264 3.61 51.69 2.60
N THR A 265 4.39 52.06 3.61
CA THR A 265 5.69 52.71 3.43
C THR A 265 6.70 51.76 2.77
N THR A 266 7.76 52.32 2.15
CA THR A 266 8.81 51.52 1.50
C THR A 266 9.46 50.52 2.46
N GLU A 267 9.73 50.93 3.71
CA GLU A 267 10.31 50.06 4.74
C GLU A 267 9.36 48.92 5.15
N GLU A 268 8.06 49.19 5.27
CA GLU A 268 7.05 48.15 5.53
C GLU A 268 6.95 47.16 4.35
N LYS A 269 7.01 47.64 3.10
CA LYS A 269 7.02 46.76 1.92
C LYS A 269 8.26 45.87 1.90
N LEU A 270 9.43 46.43 2.18
CA LEU A 270 10.69 45.68 2.29
C LEU A 270 10.61 44.60 3.36
N GLN A 271 10.09 44.92 4.54
CA GLN A 271 9.89 43.94 5.61
C GLN A 271 8.95 42.81 5.17
N ARG A 272 7.84 43.13 4.48
CA ARG A 272 6.91 42.10 3.98
C ARG A 272 7.56 41.17 2.96
N TYR A 273 8.37 41.67 2.04
CA TYR A 273 9.10 40.81 1.10
C TYR A 273 10.14 39.94 1.80
N HIS A 274 10.84 40.48 2.80
CA HIS A 274 11.76 39.71 3.63
C HIS A 274 11.06 38.58 4.39
N ASP A 275 9.91 38.86 5.02
CA ASP A 275 9.11 37.86 5.74
C ASP A 275 8.67 36.73 4.80
N ILE A 276 8.27 37.06 3.57
CA ILE A 276 7.92 36.05 2.54
C ILE A 276 9.14 35.18 2.20
N GLN A 277 10.33 35.76 2.01
CA GLN A 277 11.53 34.97 1.72
C GLN A 277 11.87 33.99 2.84
N VAL A 278 11.82 34.45 4.10
CA VAL A 278 12.10 33.60 5.26
C VAL A 278 11.11 32.43 5.34
N GLU A 279 9.83 32.68 5.12
CA GLU A 279 8.82 31.61 5.14
C GLU A 279 8.98 30.65 3.95
N LEU A 280 9.31 31.16 2.74
CA LEU A 280 9.63 30.32 1.58
C LEU A 280 10.82 29.39 1.87
N ASP A 281 11.90 29.91 2.44
CA ASP A 281 13.09 29.12 2.77
C ASP A 281 12.83 28.05 3.83
N LYS A 282 12.08 28.41 4.87
CA LYS A 282 11.66 27.48 5.91
C LYS A 282 10.80 26.35 5.32
N ARG A 283 9.84 26.67 4.47
CA ARG A 283 8.95 25.65 3.86
C ARG A 283 9.67 24.81 2.82
N LYS A 284 10.62 25.37 2.07
CA LYS A 284 11.49 24.60 1.16
C LYS A 284 12.23 23.49 1.89
N GLN A 285 12.79 23.77 3.07
CA GLN A 285 13.49 22.78 3.88
C GLN A 285 12.54 21.64 4.30
N ILE A 286 11.33 21.96 4.75
CA ILE A 286 10.32 20.96 5.14
C ILE A 286 9.87 20.12 3.93
N ILE A 287 9.59 20.75 2.79
CA ILE A 287 9.15 20.03 1.59
C ILE A 287 10.25 19.10 1.06
N ASN A 288 11.52 19.50 1.16
CA ASN A 288 12.66 18.67 0.79
C ASN A 288 12.77 17.37 1.61
N THR A 289 12.25 17.35 2.85
CA THR A 289 12.30 16.15 3.69
C THR A 289 11.16 15.18 3.42
N LEU A 290 10.07 15.61 2.77
CA LEU A 290 8.87 14.78 2.56
C LEU A 290 9.14 13.46 1.83
N THR A 291 10.12 13.40 0.92
CA THR A 291 10.47 12.13 0.27
C THR A 291 10.97 11.07 1.26
N HIS A 292 11.55 11.49 2.39
CA HIS A 292 12.05 10.57 3.42
C HIS A 292 10.92 10.05 4.30
N ASP A 293 9.85 10.82 4.47
CA ASP A 293 8.70 10.47 5.31
C ASP A 293 7.80 9.41 4.65
N TYR A 294 7.88 9.29 3.32
CA TYR A 294 7.01 8.42 2.51
C TYR A 294 7.78 7.40 1.65
N PRO A 295 8.56 6.47 2.26
CA PRO A 295 9.47 5.57 1.56
C PRO A 295 8.79 4.63 0.55
N GLN A 296 7.52 4.25 0.77
CA GLN A 296 6.83 3.29 -0.11
C GLN A 296 6.33 3.95 -1.40
N ILE A 297 6.25 5.28 -1.44
CA ILE A 297 5.68 6.03 -2.56
C ILE A 297 6.64 7.07 -3.13
N VAL A 298 7.93 7.05 -2.76
CA VAL A 298 8.96 8.01 -3.25
C VAL A 298 8.91 8.19 -4.76
N HIS A 299 8.80 7.08 -5.50
CA HIS A 299 8.73 7.08 -6.96
C HIS A 299 7.49 7.78 -7.54
N LEU A 300 6.40 7.88 -6.78
CA LEU A 300 5.17 8.58 -7.17
C LEU A 300 5.23 10.07 -6.80
N ILE A 301 5.84 10.41 -5.67
CA ILE A 301 5.79 11.76 -5.11
C ILE A 301 6.98 12.65 -5.50
N SER A 302 8.05 12.08 -6.05
CA SER A 302 9.27 12.83 -6.40
C SER A 302 9.00 13.97 -7.38
N ILE A 303 8.18 13.72 -8.41
CA ILE A 303 7.83 14.74 -9.41
C ILE A 303 6.95 15.86 -8.80
N PRO A 304 5.84 15.55 -8.10
CA PRO A 304 5.06 16.55 -7.37
C PRO A 304 5.89 17.41 -6.40
N ILE A 305 6.80 16.80 -5.64
CA ILE A 305 7.67 17.54 -4.71
C ILE A 305 8.60 18.48 -5.49
N GLN A 306 9.21 18.03 -6.59
CA GLN A 306 10.03 18.88 -7.45
C GLN A 306 9.24 20.05 -8.04
N GLN A 307 7.95 19.86 -8.36
CA GLN A 307 7.08 20.94 -8.82
C GLN A 307 6.86 22.01 -7.73
N LEU A 308 6.55 21.60 -6.50
CA LEU A 308 6.42 22.53 -5.36
C LEU A 308 7.70 23.32 -5.13
N LEU A 309 8.85 22.64 -5.14
CA LEU A 309 10.16 23.28 -4.96
C LEU A 309 10.47 24.25 -6.11
N GLY A 310 10.17 23.87 -7.35
CA GLY A 310 10.31 24.75 -8.51
C GLY A 310 9.43 25.98 -8.43
N ASN A 311 8.20 25.84 -7.92
CA ASN A 311 7.31 26.97 -7.69
C ASN A 311 7.83 27.90 -6.59
N ILE A 312 8.36 27.35 -5.48
CA ILE A 312 9.02 28.15 -4.43
C ILE A 312 10.14 29.00 -5.03
N GLU A 313 11.03 28.42 -5.83
CA GLU A 313 12.15 29.16 -6.44
C GLU A 313 11.69 30.27 -7.38
N ARG A 314 10.63 30.04 -8.16
CA ARG A 314 10.05 31.07 -9.03
C ARG A 314 9.50 32.25 -8.23
N ILE A 315 8.72 31.97 -7.18
CA ILE A 315 8.18 33.01 -6.30
C ILE A 315 9.32 33.75 -5.61
N LYS A 316 10.31 33.02 -5.06
CA LYS A 316 11.47 33.60 -4.40
C LYS A 316 12.23 34.55 -5.31
N THR A 317 12.50 34.15 -6.55
CA THR A 317 13.17 35.00 -7.55
C THR A 317 12.39 36.30 -7.80
N ASN A 318 11.06 36.23 -7.92
CA ASN A 318 10.22 37.42 -8.10
C ASN A 318 10.23 38.33 -6.85
N VAL A 319 10.15 37.74 -5.66
CA VAL A 319 10.22 38.46 -4.38
C VAL A 319 11.57 39.17 -4.23
N THR A 320 12.69 38.50 -4.50
CA THR A 320 14.03 39.12 -4.46
C THR A 320 14.16 40.28 -5.43
N ARG A 321 13.69 40.13 -6.67
CA ARG A 321 13.67 41.22 -7.65
C ARG A 321 12.86 42.42 -7.15
N LYS A 322 11.65 42.21 -6.63
CA LYS A 322 10.83 43.30 -6.07
C LYS A 322 11.51 43.94 -4.86
N GLN A 323 12.14 43.15 -3.99
CA GLN A 323 12.87 43.67 -2.85
C GLN A 323 14.03 44.59 -3.28
N GLU A 324 14.84 44.17 -4.26
CA GLU A 324 15.90 45.00 -4.84
C GLU A 324 15.36 46.31 -5.45
N GLU A 325 14.21 46.26 -6.13
CA GLU A 325 13.53 47.45 -6.67
C GLU A 325 13.16 48.43 -5.53
N TYR A 326 12.60 47.95 -4.43
CA TYR A 326 12.23 48.79 -3.27
C TYR A 326 13.44 49.25 -2.44
N ASP A 327 14.52 48.46 -2.35
CA ASP A 327 15.76 48.85 -1.68
C ASP A 327 16.40 50.03 -2.43
N ASN A 328 16.43 49.98 -3.76
CA ASN A 328 16.88 51.07 -4.60
C ASN A 328 16.02 52.34 -4.42
N GLN A 329 14.69 52.20 -4.34
CA GLN A 329 13.79 53.33 -4.05
C GLN A 329 14.04 53.91 -2.65
N ASN A 330 14.24 53.08 -1.64
CA ASN A 330 14.50 53.53 -0.27
C ASN A 330 15.84 54.29 -0.19
N GLN A 331 16.88 53.79 -0.86
CA GLN A 331 18.18 54.45 -0.91
C GLN A 331 18.08 55.81 -1.62
N GLN A 332 17.41 55.88 -2.78
CA GLN A 332 17.18 57.14 -3.48
C GLN A 332 16.42 58.15 -2.60
N GLN A 333 15.39 57.70 -1.88
CA GLN A 333 14.64 58.55 -0.96
C GLN A 333 15.54 59.10 0.17
N LYS A 334 16.39 58.26 0.77
CA LYS A 334 17.34 58.67 1.82
C LYS A 334 18.36 59.68 1.28
N ASP A 335 18.88 59.45 0.08
CA ASP A 335 19.84 60.37 -0.56
C ASP A 335 19.21 61.74 -0.84
N TYR A 336 17.98 61.78 -1.38
CA TYR A 336 17.29 63.05 -1.62
C TYR A 336 16.96 63.78 -0.33
N ARG A 337 16.43 63.07 0.67
CA ARG A 337 16.11 63.67 1.97
C ARG A 337 17.36 64.20 2.67
N GLY A 338 18.47 63.46 2.64
CA GLY A 338 19.75 63.91 3.19
C GLY A 338 20.26 65.19 2.51
N ARG A 339 20.08 65.34 1.19
CA ARG A 339 20.40 66.58 0.47
C ARG A 339 19.50 67.75 0.89
N VAL A 340 18.20 67.51 1.04
CA VAL A 340 17.24 68.52 1.54
C VAL A 340 17.63 68.98 2.95
N GLU A 341 17.93 68.04 3.86
CA GLU A 341 18.34 68.34 5.24
C GLU A 341 19.65 69.13 5.29
N LEU A 342 20.65 68.77 4.47
CA LEU A 342 21.90 69.52 4.37
C LEU A 342 21.67 70.97 3.91
N LEU A 343 20.77 71.19 2.94
CA LEU A 343 20.43 72.53 2.47
C LEU A 343 19.67 73.34 3.53
N PHE A 344 18.76 72.70 4.29
CA PHE A 344 18.11 73.35 5.43
C PHE A 344 19.11 73.76 6.51
N GLU A 345 20.03 72.87 6.88
CA GLU A 345 21.02 73.15 7.92
C GLU A 345 22.03 74.23 7.46
N TRP A 346 22.46 74.16 6.20
CA TRP A 346 23.27 75.22 5.58
C TRP A 346 22.55 76.57 5.63
N LEU A 347 21.27 76.62 5.26
CA LEU A 347 20.50 77.86 5.29
C LEU A 347 20.40 78.41 6.72
N LYS A 348 20.11 77.55 7.70
CA LYS A 348 20.04 77.91 9.13
C LYS A 348 21.35 78.48 9.66
N GLN A 349 22.49 77.93 9.25
CA GLN A 349 23.81 78.46 9.62
C GLN A 349 24.07 79.82 8.96
N THR A 350 23.67 79.98 7.70
CA THR A 350 23.85 81.23 6.93
C THR A 350 22.98 82.37 7.50
N HIS A 351 21.83 82.02 8.07
CA HIS A 351 20.85 82.90 8.70
C HIS A 351 21.21 83.32 10.15
N LYS A 352 22.34 82.85 10.72
CA LYS A 352 22.88 83.41 11.97
C LYS A 352 23.45 84.80 11.68
N TYR A 353 22.60 85.81 11.78
CA TYR A 353 23.04 87.20 11.74
C TYR A 353 23.58 87.61 13.11
N GLU A 354 24.82 88.08 13.13
CA GLU A 354 25.24 88.98 14.20
C GLU A 354 24.39 90.26 14.08
N PRO A 355 23.79 90.74 15.19
CA PRO A 355 23.19 92.06 15.23
C PRO A 355 24.22 93.06 14.73
N LEU A 356 23.77 94.08 13.99
CA LEU A 356 24.59 95.24 13.66
C LEU A 356 24.98 95.92 14.98
N SER A 357 25.99 95.42 15.70
CA SER A 357 26.50 96.05 16.90
C SER A 357 27.22 97.30 16.45
N ASP A 358 26.57 98.47 16.52
CA ASP A 358 27.18 99.81 16.45
C ASP A 358 28.52 99.89 15.69
N LYS A 359 28.56 99.39 14.44
CA LYS A 359 29.74 99.43 13.58
C LYS A 359 29.84 100.87 13.07
N ARG A 360 30.52 101.72 13.85
CA ARG A 360 30.53 103.17 13.68
C ARG A 360 31.58 103.67 12.68
N ASP A 361 32.48 102.84 12.15
CA ASP A 361 33.51 103.19 11.16
C ASP A 361 33.15 102.74 9.72
N LEU A 362 33.53 103.55 8.72
CA LEU A 362 33.21 103.35 7.31
C LEU A 362 33.79 102.02 6.77
N ASP A 363 35.01 101.65 7.19
CA ASP A 363 35.69 100.42 6.79
C ASP A 363 34.97 99.15 7.26
N SER A 364 34.27 99.22 8.39
CA SER A 364 33.48 98.11 8.91
C SER A 364 32.16 97.94 8.15
N LEU A 365 31.53 99.04 7.73
CA LEU A 365 30.36 99.03 6.85
C LEU A 365 30.69 98.52 5.44
N GLN A 366 31.84 98.90 4.87
CA GLN A 366 32.29 98.38 3.57
C GLN A 366 32.61 96.88 3.61
N ARG A 367 33.25 96.40 4.68
CA ARG A 367 33.48 94.96 4.90
C ARG A 367 32.18 94.18 5.09
N GLU A 368 31.20 94.73 5.81
CA GLU A 368 29.87 94.13 5.95
C GLU A 368 29.13 94.09 4.61
N TYR A 369 29.22 95.17 3.81
CA TYR A 369 28.62 95.21 2.46
C TYR A 369 29.21 94.15 1.52
N ALA A 370 30.54 93.99 1.50
CA ALA A 370 31.21 92.94 0.73
C ALA A 370 30.79 91.53 1.17
N ARG A 371 30.71 91.28 2.49
CA ARG A 371 30.22 90.01 3.05
C ARG A 371 28.76 89.72 2.68
N LEU A 372 27.89 90.72 2.63
CA LEU A 372 26.49 90.53 2.23
C LEU A 372 26.37 90.20 0.73
N ILE A 373 27.20 90.78 -0.13
CA ILE A 373 27.25 90.44 -1.55
C ILE A 373 27.74 89.00 -1.75
N GLU A 374 28.81 88.61 -1.05
CA GLU A 374 29.35 87.24 -1.11
C GLU A 374 28.31 86.21 -0.61
N LYS A 375 27.62 86.51 0.50
CA LYS A 375 26.51 85.68 0.99
C LYS A 375 25.37 85.58 -0.03
N ARG A 376 25.07 86.65 -0.77
CA ARG A 376 24.04 86.59 -1.80
C ARG A 376 24.44 85.69 -2.97
N GLN A 377 25.66 85.82 -3.46
CA GLN A 377 26.18 84.93 -4.51
C GLN A 377 26.09 83.47 -4.10
N LEU A 378 26.48 83.16 -2.86
CA LEU A 378 26.41 81.79 -2.32
C LEU A 378 24.96 81.28 -2.20
N ILE A 379 24.00 82.14 -1.88
CA ILE A 379 22.57 81.77 -1.89
C ILE A 379 22.07 81.51 -3.30
N ASP A 380 22.47 82.30 -4.30
CA ASP A 380 22.06 82.09 -5.69
C ASP A 380 22.61 80.74 -6.23
N GLU A 381 23.86 80.39 -5.90
CA GLU A 381 24.44 79.07 -6.19
C GLU A 381 23.65 77.93 -5.54
N LYS A 382 23.28 78.08 -4.26
CA LYS A 382 22.51 77.06 -3.54
C LYS A 382 21.05 76.97 -4.02
N SER A 383 20.49 78.07 -4.53
CA SER A 383 19.18 78.07 -5.19
C SER A 383 19.20 77.22 -6.47
N HIS A 384 20.28 77.29 -7.24
CA HIS A 384 20.50 76.42 -8.40
C HIS A 384 20.57 74.93 -8.00
N ASP A 385 21.25 74.60 -6.90
CA ASP A 385 21.31 73.24 -6.37
C ASP A 385 19.90 72.70 -6.01
N ILE A 386 19.02 73.54 -5.49
CA ILE A 386 17.62 73.17 -5.18
C ILE A 386 16.84 72.85 -6.45
N ASP A 387 16.99 73.64 -7.51
CA ASP A 387 16.32 73.38 -8.78
C ASP A 387 16.81 72.10 -9.45
N LEU A 388 18.11 71.81 -9.37
CA LEU A 388 18.67 70.54 -9.82
C LEU A 388 18.13 69.36 -9.01
N LEU A 389 18.02 69.51 -7.68
CA LEU A 389 17.44 68.49 -6.81
C LEU A 389 15.97 68.21 -7.17
N LEU A 390 15.16 69.26 -7.38
CA LEU A 390 13.76 69.13 -7.77
C LEU A 390 13.60 68.43 -9.12
N ARG A 391 14.45 68.76 -10.11
CA ARG A 391 14.47 68.07 -11.41
C ARG A 391 14.76 66.58 -11.25
N ASN A 392 15.79 66.23 -10.49
CA ASN A 392 16.18 64.84 -10.26
C ASN A 392 15.08 64.03 -9.56
N ILE A 393 14.40 64.63 -8.57
CA ILE A 393 13.26 64.00 -7.89
C ILE A 393 12.10 63.80 -8.87
N ASN A 394 11.78 64.78 -9.70
CA ASN A 394 10.71 64.67 -10.69
C ASN A 394 10.95 63.60 -11.77
N SER A 395 12.21 63.29 -12.06
CA SER A 395 12.60 62.20 -12.97
C SER A 395 12.82 60.84 -12.29
N SER A 396 12.62 60.75 -10.97
CA SER A 396 12.86 59.51 -10.22
C SER A 396 11.67 58.55 -10.25
N ASN A 397 11.94 57.25 -10.08
CA ASN A 397 10.92 56.20 -10.01
C ASN A 397 10.36 56.01 -8.59
N LEU A 398 10.31 57.09 -7.80
CA LEU A 398 9.81 57.03 -6.43
C LEU A 398 8.27 56.95 -6.40
N PRO A 399 7.68 56.34 -5.36
CA PRO A 399 6.23 56.34 -5.16
C PRO A 399 5.66 57.76 -5.14
N ASN A 400 4.44 57.94 -5.66
CA ASN A 400 3.83 59.26 -5.85
C ASN A 400 3.66 60.03 -4.53
N ASP A 401 3.31 59.34 -3.44
CA ASP A 401 3.20 59.93 -2.10
C ASP A 401 4.56 60.42 -1.58
N THR A 402 5.63 59.65 -1.83
CA THR A 402 7.00 60.01 -1.47
C THR A 402 7.48 61.21 -2.29
N LEU A 403 7.21 61.21 -3.60
CA LEU A 403 7.47 62.35 -4.48
C LEU A 403 6.75 63.60 -3.99
N GLN A 404 5.48 63.48 -3.60
CA GLN A 404 4.69 64.61 -3.12
C GLN A 404 5.24 65.18 -1.81
N ARG A 405 5.65 64.34 -0.86
CA ARG A 405 6.31 64.79 0.38
C ARG A 405 7.64 65.49 0.11
N LEU A 406 8.50 64.89 -0.71
CA LEU A 406 9.78 65.50 -1.08
C LEU A 406 9.59 66.83 -1.82
N ARG A 407 8.58 66.93 -2.70
CA ARG A 407 8.20 68.20 -3.36
C ARG A 407 7.79 69.25 -2.33
N GLN A 408 6.95 68.90 -1.36
CA GLN A 408 6.53 69.82 -0.30
C GLN A 408 7.73 70.30 0.54
N GLU A 409 8.64 69.40 0.90
CA GLU A 409 9.87 69.76 1.63
C GLU A 409 10.76 70.71 0.82
N ILE A 410 10.89 70.48 -0.49
CA ILE A 410 11.65 71.36 -1.39
C ILE A 410 10.96 72.72 -1.58
N GLU A 411 9.64 72.77 -1.75
CA GLU A 411 8.93 74.04 -1.88
C GLU A 411 9.08 74.88 -0.60
N HIS A 412 8.96 74.25 0.57
CA HIS A 412 9.23 74.93 1.84
C HIS A 412 10.70 75.42 1.95
N LEU A 413 11.66 74.65 1.43
CA LEU A 413 13.06 75.09 1.34
C LEU A 413 13.20 76.31 0.40
N LYS A 414 12.53 76.30 -0.75
CA LYS A 414 12.53 77.43 -1.71
C LYS A 414 11.94 78.69 -1.09
N GLU A 415 10.81 78.58 -0.41
CA GLU A 415 10.18 79.71 0.30
C GLU A 415 11.16 80.34 1.29
N ARG A 416 11.84 79.53 2.09
CA ARG A 416 12.80 80.00 3.10
C ARG A 416 14.06 80.62 2.49
N PHE A 417 14.50 80.13 1.34
CA PHE A 417 15.56 80.74 0.55
C PHE A 417 15.13 82.11 0.02
N ALA A 418 13.91 82.23 -0.51
CA ALA A 418 13.36 83.50 -0.99
C ALA A 418 13.23 84.55 0.13
N GLU A 419 12.80 84.15 1.33
CA GLU A 419 12.78 85.02 2.51
C GLU A 419 14.19 85.52 2.86
N THR A 420 15.19 84.63 2.86
CA THR A 420 16.58 84.99 3.16
C THR A 420 17.16 85.94 2.10
N VAL A 421 16.81 85.74 0.84
CA VAL A 421 17.12 86.63 -0.29
C VAL A 421 16.59 88.04 -0.04
N ILE A 422 15.30 88.17 0.31
CA ILE A 422 14.65 89.45 0.59
C ILE A 422 15.30 90.15 1.78
N GLU A 423 15.62 89.41 2.84
CA GLU A 423 16.27 89.96 4.03
C GLU A 423 17.68 90.48 3.72
N LEU A 424 18.49 89.71 2.98
CA LEU A 424 19.81 90.14 2.53
C LEU A 424 19.72 91.38 1.64
N GLU A 425 18.78 91.45 0.70
CA GLU A 425 18.58 92.61 -0.17
C GLU A 425 18.20 93.86 0.64
N THR A 426 17.31 93.70 1.61
CA THR A 426 16.88 94.78 2.50
C THR A 426 18.05 95.31 3.32
N ARG A 427 18.85 94.41 3.92
CA ARG A 427 20.04 94.76 4.70
C ARG A 427 21.16 95.37 3.85
N THR A 428 21.39 94.82 2.65
CA THR A 428 22.35 95.35 1.67
C THR A 428 21.97 96.75 1.22
N THR A 429 20.70 96.99 0.95
CA THR A 429 20.16 98.31 0.58
C THR A 429 20.29 99.30 1.72
N PHE A 430 20.02 98.88 2.96
CA PHE A 430 20.22 99.70 4.15
C PHE A 430 21.69 100.11 4.32
N ILE A 431 22.64 99.16 4.29
CA ILE A 431 24.07 99.46 4.42
C ILE A 431 24.56 100.35 3.28
N LYS A 432 24.13 100.09 2.03
CA LYS A 432 24.48 100.92 0.86
C LYS A 432 24.01 102.37 1.03
N LYS A 433 22.81 102.59 1.59
CA LYS A 433 22.30 103.93 1.92
C LYS A 433 23.13 104.57 3.04
N THR A 434 23.45 103.84 4.10
CA THR A 434 24.25 104.34 5.24
C THR A 434 25.68 104.72 4.83
N ILE A 435 26.32 103.94 3.94
CA ILE A 435 27.63 104.27 3.35
C ILE A 435 27.55 105.53 2.50
N LYS A 436 26.45 105.75 1.75
CA LYS A 436 26.29 106.91 0.86
C LYS A 436 26.02 108.22 1.62
N VAL A 437 25.45 108.14 2.82
CA VAL A 437 25.11 109.29 3.68
C VAL A 437 26.30 109.75 4.53
N ARG A 438 27.27 108.88 4.78
CA ARG A 438 28.54 109.18 5.44
C ARG A 438 29.61 109.52 4.41
#